data_AF-A0A4V0X3B1-F1
#
_entry.id   AF-A0A4V0X3B1-F1
#
_cell.length_a   1.000
_cell.length_b   1.000
_cell.length_c   1.000
_cell.angle_alpha   90.00
_cell.angle_beta   90.00
_cell.angle_gamma   90.00
#
_symmetry.space_group_name_H-M   'P 1'
#
loop_
_entity.id
_entity.type
_entity.pdbx_description
1 polymer ?
#
loop_
_entity_poly.entity_id
_entity_poly.type
_entity_poly.pdbx_seq_one_letter_code
_entity_poly.pdbx_strand_id
1 'polypeptide(L)'
;MTKTRNINSTIDDLFSRTTIVPRRAFLGMGAAISAATLFQASETHAVGVKTSKANSLPVTQEELDYMRQAIDLMRRAGVVDRTGGPFGAVIVRDGQILSAEGNSVLRDNDPTGHAEVNAIRAACKKVGSPHLTGATMFTSCECCPMCYATSYWAQIDKVYYAASWQDYKQYFDDGAINADMCNHKSQRKIRMSQIMQAEAQEVWSEYGRLADRKNY
;
A
#
# COMPACT_ATOMS: atom_id res chain seq x y z
N MET A 1 -29.98 23.65 -40.23
CA MET A 1 -29.84 22.18 -40.08
C MET A 1 -28.37 21.84 -40.00
N THR A 2 -28.01 21.17 -38.92
CA THR A 2 -26.67 21.05 -38.32
C THR A 2 -25.83 19.97 -39.01
N LYS A 3 -24.55 20.23 -39.31
CA LYS A 3 -23.56 19.20 -39.70
C LYS A 3 -22.64 18.93 -38.51
N THR A 4 -22.86 17.82 -37.83
CA THR A 4 -22.02 17.33 -36.73
C THR A 4 -20.87 16.52 -37.32
N ARG A 5 -19.62 16.89 -37.03
CA ARG A 5 -18.43 16.07 -37.33
C ARG A 5 -18.34 14.94 -36.30
N ASN A 6 -18.23 13.71 -36.80
CA ASN A 6 -18.08 12.48 -36.03
C ASN A 6 -16.59 12.29 -35.70
N ILE A 7 -16.19 12.44 -34.43
CA ILE A 7 -14.85 12.11 -33.93
C ILE A 7 -15.01 10.79 -33.18
N ASN A 8 -14.92 9.68 -33.90
CA ASN A 8 -14.79 8.33 -33.36
C ASN A 8 -13.79 7.55 -34.23
N SER A 9 -12.57 8.09 -34.35
CA SER A 9 -11.39 7.28 -34.66
C SER A 9 -10.85 6.80 -33.32
N THR A 10 -11.34 5.63 -32.94
CA THR A 10 -11.30 5.03 -31.62
C THR A 10 -9.88 4.72 -31.15
N ILE A 11 -9.70 4.81 -29.84
CA ILE A 11 -8.53 4.49 -29.03
C ILE A 11 -7.90 3.11 -29.33
N ASP A 12 -8.63 2.24 -30.04
CA ASP A 12 -8.25 0.90 -30.45
C ASP A 12 -7.01 0.87 -31.37
N ASP A 13 -6.79 1.91 -32.17
CA ASP A 13 -5.66 1.96 -33.10
C ASP A 13 -4.31 2.17 -32.38
N LEU A 14 -4.34 2.77 -31.18
CA LEU A 14 -3.16 3.05 -30.34
C LEU A 14 -2.63 1.83 -29.60
N PHE A 15 -3.40 0.74 -29.48
CA PHE A 15 -3.01 -0.48 -28.76
C PHE A 15 -2.57 -1.65 -29.66
N SER A 16 -2.51 -1.45 -30.97
CA SER A 16 -2.23 -2.53 -31.94
C SER A 16 -0.74 -2.89 -32.12
N ARG A 17 0.20 -2.25 -31.41
CA ARG A 17 1.65 -2.38 -31.71
C ARG A 17 2.56 -2.73 -30.53
N THR A 18 2.19 -3.72 -29.72
CA THR A 18 3.12 -4.25 -28.71
C THR A 18 3.48 -5.71 -29.01
N THR A 19 4.72 -5.92 -29.42
CA THR A 19 5.31 -7.23 -29.71
C THR A 19 5.62 -7.98 -28.41
N ILE A 20 5.17 -9.23 -28.30
CA ILE A 20 5.41 -10.13 -27.16
C ILE A 20 6.82 -10.75 -27.29
N VAL A 21 7.65 -10.66 -26.24
CA VAL A 21 8.93 -11.38 -26.15
C VAL A 21 8.75 -12.64 -25.26
N PRO A 22 9.10 -13.85 -25.73
CA PRO A 22 8.87 -15.08 -24.98
C PRO A 22 9.89 -15.34 -23.86
N ARG A 23 9.37 -15.95 -22.78
CA ARG A 23 9.88 -16.02 -21.40
C ARG A 23 10.95 -17.09 -21.13
N ARG A 24 11.79 -17.44 -22.10
CA ARG A 24 12.80 -18.51 -21.93
C ARG A 24 14.23 -17.97 -21.93
N ALA A 25 14.62 -17.37 -20.83
CA ALA A 25 16.02 -17.28 -20.42
C ALA A 25 16.05 -17.06 -18.91
N PHE A 26 16.38 -18.12 -18.15
CA PHE A 26 17.17 -18.14 -16.90
C PHE A 26 16.86 -19.42 -16.13
N LEU A 27 17.77 -20.39 -16.20
CA LEU A 27 17.76 -21.61 -15.40
C LEU A 27 19.22 -21.99 -15.10
N GLY A 28 19.52 -22.24 -13.83
CA GLY A 28 20.81 -22.70 -13.30
C GLY A 28 21.35 -21.74 -12.22
N MET A 29 21.79 -22.14 -11.02
CA MET A 29 22.17 -23.45 -10.46
C MET A 29 22.21 -23.38 -8.91
N GLY A 30 21.97 -24.53 -8.25
CA GLY A 30 22.56 -24.95 -6.95
C GLY A 30 21.69 -24.72 -5.70
N ALA A 31 21.12 -25.71 -4.98
CA ALA A 31 21.68 -26.89 -4.28
C ALA A 31 22.73 -26.54 -3.20
N ALA A 32 22.75 -27.02 -1.94
CA ALA A 32 21.86 -27.79 -1.05
C ALA A 32 22.55 -27.87 0.37
N ILE A 33 21.84 -28.42 1.38
CA ILE A 33 22.37 -29.12 2.61
C ILE A 33 22.85 -28.19 3.78
N SER A 34 22.66 -28.40 5.10
CA SER A 34 22.22 -29.50 5.98
C SER A 34 21.66 -29.02 7.33
N ALA A 35 21.13 -29.95 8.14
CA ALA A 35 20.45 -29.78 9.43
C ALA A 35 21.30 -30.05 10.70
N ALA A 36 20.70 -29.70 11.86
CA ALA A 36 20.92 -30.15 13.25
C ALA A 36 22.07 -29.45 14.04
N THR A 37 22.01 -29.12 15.35
CA THR A 37 21.10 -29.47 16.47
C THR A 37 21.34 -28.53 17.67
N LEU A 38 20.41 -28.57 18.65
CA LEU A 38 20.57 -28.45 20.11
C LEU A 38 20.49 -27.08 20.82
N PHE A 39 19.98 -27.20 22.04
CA PHE A 39 19.21 -26.28 22.86
C PHE A 39 19.96 -26.06 24.18
N GLN A 40 20.13 -24.83 24.65
CA GLN A 40 20.02 -24.46 26.08
C GLN A 40 20.14 -22.94 26.30
N ALA A 41 19.56 -22.52 27.43
CA ALA A 41 19.06 -21.18 27.70
C ALA A 41 19.94 -20.33 28.62
N SER A 42 19.51 -19.07 28.73
CA SER A 42 19.79 -18.06 29.77
C SER A 42 21.04 -17.20 29.58
N GLU A 43 20.81 -15.90 29.34
CA GLU A 43 20.93 -14.86 30.38
C GLU A 43 20.15 -13.61 29.95
N THR A 44 19.46 -12.99 30.90
CA THR A 44 18.74 -11.73 30.71
C THR A 44 19.74 -10.59 30.57
N HIS A 45 20.04 -10.23 29.32
CA HIS A 45 20.64 -8.93 29.02
C HIS A 45 19.57 -8.01 28.45
N ALA A 46 19.27 -6.95 29.21
CA ALA A 46 18.59 -5.78 28.68
C ALA A 46 19.42 -5.24 27.51
N VAL A 47 19.00 -5.58 26.29
CA VAL A 47 19.53 -4.99 25.07
C VAL A 47 19.06 -3.54 25.07
N GLY A 48 19.93 -2.66 25.57
CA GLY A 48 19.82 -1.24 25.26
C GLY A 48 19.83 -1.13 23.75
N VAL A 49 18.66 -0.83 23.18
CA VAL A 49 18.52 -0.45 21.78
C VAL A 49 19.32 0.83 21.61
N LYS A 50 20.58 0.67 21.21
CA LYS A 50 21.36 1.76 20.63
C LYS A 50 20.61 2.15 19.38
N THR A 51 19.87 3.25 19.45
CA THR A 51 19.31 3.91 18.27
C THR A 51 20.50 4.34 17.42
N SER A 52 20.95 3.46 16.52
CA SER A 52 21.82 3.87 15.43
C SER A 52 21.06 4.94 14.70
N LYS A 53 21.56 6.19 14.70
CA LYS A 53 21.06 7.24 13.81
C LYS A 53 21.11 6.64 12.40
N ALA A 54 19.95 6.25 11.88
CA ALA A 54 19.84 5.80 10.51
C ALA A 54 20.38 6.95 9.65
N ASN A 55 21.43 6.67 8.90
CA ASN A 55 22.09 7.63 8.05
C ASN A 55 21.20 7.82 6.81
N SER A 56 20.03 8.46 6.99
CA SER A 56 19.12 8.78 5.89
C SER A 56 19.73 9.94 5.11
N LEU A 57 19.92 9.75 3.80
CA LEU A 57 20.25 10.83 2.89
C LEU A 57 19.26 12.01 3.08
N PRO A 58 19.72 13.25 2.94
CA PRO A 58 18.85 14.42 3.08
C PRO A 58 17.73 14.37 2.03
N VAL A 59 16.52 14.74 2.46
CA VAL A 59 15.35 14.85 1.58
C VAL A 59 15.62 15.91 0.52
N THR A 60 15.35 15.58 -0.74
CA THR A 60 15.55 16.44 -1.91
C THR A 60 14.43 17.47 -2.07
N GLN A 61 14.67 18.52 -2.87
CA GLN A 61 13.65 19.52 -3.17
C GLN A 61 12.45 18.92 -3.91
N GLU A 62 12.70 17.94 -4.79
CA GLU A 62 11.67 17.23 -5.54
C GLU A 62 10.76 16.42 -4.60
N GLU A 63 11.33 15.70 -3.63
CA GLU A 63 10.57 14.99 -2.60
C GLU A 63 9.70 15.94 -1.76
N LEU A 64 10.18 17.15 -1.47
CA LEU A 64 9.38 18.18 -0.80
C LEU A 64 8.21 18.67 -1.68
N ASP A 65 8.40 18.76 -3.00
CA ASP A 65 7.34 19.15 -3.93
C ASP A 65 6.24 18.08 -4.04
N TYR A 66 6.61 16.80 -4.05
CA TYR A 66 5.65 15.70 -3.97
C TYR A 66 4.84 15.73 -2.67
N MET A 67 5.49 16.03 -1.53
CA MET A 67 4.79 16.21 -0.27
C MET A 67 3.83 17.41 -0.28
N ARG A 68 4.23 18.55 -0.87
CA ARG A 68 3.33 19.71 -1.05
C ARG A 68 2.11 19.33 -1.88
N GLN A 69 2.28 18.54 -2.94
CA GLN A 69 1.16 18.07 -3.75
C GLN A 69 0.20 17.17 -2.95
N ALA A 70 0.72 16.30 -2.08
CA ALA A 70 -0.11 15.51 -1.16
C ALA A 70 -0.91 16.41 -0.20
N ILE A 71 -0.30 17.46 0.34
CA ILE A 71 -0.98 18.46 1.19
C ILE A 71 -2.06 19.24 0.42
N ASP A 72 -1.81 19.58 -0.84
CA ASP A 72 -2.81 20.25 -1.68
C ASP A 72 -4.00 19.33 -2.00
N LEU A 73 -3.77 18.03 -2.16
CA LEU A 73 -4.84 17.03 -2.28
C LEU A 73 -5.61 16.88 -0.97
N MET A 74 -4.93 16.87 0.18
CA MET A 74 -5.56 16.91 1.50
C MET A 74 -6.50 18.10 1.65
N ARG A 75 -6.07 19.30 1.23
CA ARG A 75 -6.92 20.50 1.24
C ARG A 75 -8.12 20.34 0.33
N ARG A 76 -7.92 19.86 -0.90
CA ARG A 76 -9.02 19.64 -1.85
C ARG A 76 -10.05 18.65 -1.32
N ALA A 77 -9.62 17.45 -0.92
CA ALA A 77 -10.50 16.40 -0.44
C ALA A 77 -11.30 16.79 0.81
N GLY A 78 -10.63 17.35 1.83
CA GLY A 78 -11.28 17.63 3.12
C GLY A 78 -11.99 18.97 3.22
N VAL A 79 -11.48 20.00 2.54
CA VAL A 79 -11.94 21.38 2.74
C VAL A 79 -12.78 21.89 1.57
N VAL A 80 -12.32 21.64 0.34
CA VAL A 80 -12.93 22.20 -0.88
C VAL A 80 -14.05 21.30 -1.38
N ASP A 81 -13.70 20.08 -1.79
CA ASP A 81 -14.60 19.15 -2.47
C ASP A 81 -15.41 18.31 -1.47
N ARG A 82 -14.92 18.21 -0.22
CA ARG A 82 -15.54 17.47 0.90
C ARG A 82 -15.85 16.01 0.52
N THR A 83 -14.97 15.39 -0.25
CA THR A 83 -15.08 13.99 -0.66
C THR A 83 -14.78 13.03 0.48
N GLY A 84 -14.16 13.51 1.55
CA GLY A 84 -13.88 12.76 2.77
C GLY A 84 -13.08 13.58 3.78
N GLY A 85 -12.28 12.92 4.62
CA GLY A 85 -11.37 13.59 5.55
C GLY A 85 -10.23 14.34 4.83
N PRO A 86 -9.52 15.27 5.50
CA PRO A 86 -8.41 16.01 4.93
C PRO A 86 -7.16 15.13 4.81
N PHE A 87 -7.12 14.26 3.80
CA PHE A 87 -5.98 13.40 3.51
C PHE A 87 -5.70 13.35 2.02
N GLY A 88 -4.42 13.33 1.65
CA GLY A 88 -3.94 13.25 0.27
C GLY A 88 -2.67 12.45 0.17
N ALA A 89 -2.48 11.74 -0.95
CA ALA A 89 -1.30 10.90 -1.18
C ALA A 89 -0.84 10.93 -2.64
N VAL A 90 0.47 10.88 -2.84
CA VAL A 90 1.14 10.81 -4.14
C VAL A 90 2.07 9.61 -4.16
N ILE A 91 2.06 8.82 -5.22
CA ILE A 91 2.99 7.69 -5.41
C ILE A 91 3.89 8.00 -6.60
N VAL A 92 5.20 7.90 -6.37
CA VAL A 92 6.25 8.23 -7.33
C VAL A 92 7.17 7.03 -7.51
N ARG A 93 7.64 6.79 -8.73
CA ARG A 93 8.70 5.82 -9.03
C ARG A 93 9.59 6.40 -10.11
N ASP A 94 10.91 6.35 -9.92
CA ASP A 94 11.91 6.88 -10.86
C ASP A 94 11.64 8.34 -11.28
N GLY A 95 11.26 9.20 -10.32
CA GLY A 95 10.91 10.60 -10.56
C GLY A 95 9.58 10.82 -11.31
N GLN A 96 8.78 9.78 -11.52
CA GLN A 96 7.49 9.86 -12.20
C GLN A 96 6.33 9.61 -11.25
N ILE A 97 5.36 10.53 -11.21
CA ILE A 97 4.12 10.32 -10.47
C ILE A 97 3.30 9.22 -11.16
N LEU A 98 3.09 8.13 -10.44
CA LEU A 98 2.19 7.05 -10.84
C LEU A 98 0.74 7.46 -10.57
N SER A 99 0.46 8.03 -9.40
CA SER A 99 -0.89 8.47 -8.99
C SER A 99 -0.82 9.59 -7.96
N ALA A 100 -1.89 10.37 -7.86
CA ALA A 100 -2.01 11.46 -6.90
C ALA A 100 -3.50 11.60 -6.53
N GLU A 101 -3.88 11.16 -5.34
CA GLU A 101 -5.28 10.95 -4.95
C GLU A 101 -5.59 11.57 -3.58
N GLY A 102 -6.86 11.98 -3.41
CA GLY A 102 -7.41 12.44 -2.12
C GLY A 102 -8.31 11.39 -1.47
N ASN A 103 -8.68 11.62 -0.21
CA ASN A 103 -9.68 10.82 0.48
C ASN A 103 -11.06 10.93 -0.20
N SER A 104 -11.76 9.81 -0.34
CA SER A 104 -13.08 9.73 -0.96
C SER A 104 -14.13 8.98 -0.15
N VAL A 105 -13.87 8.75 1.15
CA VAL A 105 -14.73 7.95 2.04
C VAL A 105 -16.20 8.37 1.97
N LEU A 106 -16.47 9.68 2.03
CA LEU A 106 -17.83 10.21 2.05
C LEU A 106 -18.45 10.24 0.66
N ARG A 107 -17.66 10.58 -0.37
CA ARG A 107 -18.14 10.62 -1.77
C ARG A 107 -18.58 9.24 -2.25
N ASP A 108 -17.78 8.22 -1.96
CA ASP A 108 -17.95 6.88 -2.52
C ASP A 108 -18.74 5.94 -1.57
N ASN A 109 -19.05 6.39 -0.35
CA ASN A 109 -19.56 5.55 0.74
C ASN A 109 -18.68 4.30 0.97
N ASP A 110 -17.36 4.48 0.84
CA ASP A 110 -16.36 3.42 0.98
C ASP A 110 -15.47 3.75 2.19
N PRO A 111 -15.59 3.03 3.33
CA PRO A 111 -14.71 3.29 4.49
C PRO A 111 -13.24 3.00 4.21
N THR A 112 -12.92 2.32 3.11
CA THR A 112 -11.54 2.07 2.66
C THR A 112 -11.02 3.14 1.70
N GLY A 113 -11.84 4.12 1.31
CA GLY A 113 -11.53 5.23 0.39
C GLY A 113 -10.56 6.26 0.96
N HIS A 114 -9.54 5.82 1.72
CA HIS A 114 -8.46 6.65 2.22
C HIS A 114 -7.55 7.08 1.06
N ALA A 115 -6.85 8.21 1.22
CA ALA A 115 -6.03 8.77 0.16
C ALA A 115 -4.92 7.82 -0.28
N GLU A 116 -4.26 7.14 0.66
CA GLU A 116 -3.20 6.17 0.41
C GLU A 116 -3.73 4.94 -0.34
N VAL A 117 -4.89 4.44 0.08
CA VAL A 117 -5.56 3.29 -0.58
C VAL A 117 -5.99 3.67 -2.00
N ASN A 118 -6.57 4.86 -2.19
CA ASN A 118 -6.95 5.36 -3.51
C ASN A 118 -5.74 5.52 -4.43
N ALA A 119 -4.64 6.10 -3.93
CA ALA A 119 -3.40 6.24 -4.67
C ALA A 119 -2.82 4.88 -5.06
N ILE A 120 -2.74 3.91 -4.14
CA ILE A 120 -2.27 2.55 -4.43
C ILE A 120 -3.14 1.90 -5.50
N ARG A 121 -4.47 1.97 -5.38
CA ARG A 121 -5.41 1.43 -6.38
C ARG A 121 -5.18 2.04 -7.76
N ALA A 122 -5.01 3.36 -7.84
CA ALA A 122 -4.76 4.08 -9.10
C ALA A 122 -3.39 3.72 -9.72
N ALA A 123 -2.33 3.68 -8.90
CA ALA A 123 -0.99 3.30 -9.34
C ALA A 123 -0.96 1.85 -9.84
N CYS A 124 -1.52 0.89 -9.11
CA CYS A 124 -1.58 -0.51 -9.53
C CYS A 124 -2.29 -0.68 -10.87
N LYS A 125 -3.40 0.04 -11.08
CA LYS A 125 -4.11 0.07 -12.38
C LYS A 125 -3.25 0.65 -13.49
N LYS A 126 -2.56 1.76 -13.25
CA LYS A 126 -1.66 2.39 -14.24
C LYS A 126 -0.50 1.48 -14.63
N VAL A 127 0.04 0.74 -13.67
CA VAL A 127 1.18 -0.18 -13.87
C VAL A 127 0.76 -1.53 -14.44
N GLY A 128 -0.49 -1.94 -14.23
CA GLY A 128 -0.97 -3.28 -14.59
C GLY A 128 -0.43 -4.37 -13.66
N SER A 129 -0.10 -4.01 -12.40
CA SER A 129 0.51 -4.90 -11.41
C SER A 129 -0.05 -4.59 -10.02
N PRO A 130 -0.27 -5.60 -9.15
CA PRO A 130 -0.59 -5.35 -7.75
C PRO A 130 0.63 -4.89 -6.93
N HIS A 131 1.84 -5.03 -7.48
CA HIS A 131 3.10 -4.65 -6.84
C HIS A 131 3.64 -3.34 -7.42
N LEU A 132 4.07 -2.47 -6.51
CA LEU A 132 4.62 -1.14 -6.75
C LEU A 132 6.07 -1.05 -6.23
N THR A 133 6.81 -2.16 -6.27
CA THR A 133 8.23 -2.20 -5.89
C THR A 133 9.02 -1.07 -6.54
N GLY A 134 9.92 -0.46 -5.78
CA GLY A 134 10.68 0.73 -6.19
C GLY A 134 9.92 2.04 -6.08
N ALA A 135 8.62 2.02 -5.77
CA ALA A 135 7.85 3.25 -5.58
C ALA A 135 7.98 3.80 -4.15
N THR A 136 7.94 5.13 -4.06
CA THR A 136 7.84 5.89 -2.82
C THR A 136 6.48 6.57 -2.75
N MET A 137 5.81 6.45 -1.60
CA MET A 137 4.57 7.17 -1.33
C MET A 137 4.84 8.40 -0.46
N PHE A 138 4.26 9.54 -0.82
CA PHE A 138 4.20 10.76 -0.04
C PHE A 138 2.76 10.96 0.40
N THR A 139 2.49 10.85 1.70
CA THR A 139 1.15 11.01 2.27
C THR A 139 1.10 12.23 3.18
N SER A 140 0.00 12.97 3.16
CA SER A 140 -0.16 14.16 4.00
C SER A 140 -0.16 13.81 5.50
N CYS A 141 -0.55 12.58 5.85
CA CYS A 141 -0.60 12.09 7.22
C CYS A 141 0.01 10.69 7.34
N GLU A 142 0.55 10.36 8.51
CA GLU A 142 1.07 9.05 8.87
C GLU A 142 0.01 7.97 8.62
N CYS A 143 0.39 6.91 7.89
CA CYS A 143 -0.54 5.85 7.51
C CYS A 143 -1.21 5.21 8.73
N CYS A 144 -2.54 5.15 8.75
CA CYS A 144 -3.26 4.32 9.70
C CYS A 144 -2.96 2.81 9.47
N PRO A 145 -3.33 1.90 10.40
CA PRO A 145 -3.04 0.47 10.25
C PRO A 145 -3.54 -0.16 8.93
N MET A 146 -4.69 0.29 8.41
CA MET A 146 -5.19 -0.15 7.11
C MET A 146 -4.30 0.32 5.94
N CYS A 147 -3.94 1.61 5.92
CA CYS A 147 -3.10 2.18 4.87
C CYS A 147 -1.68 1.60 4.91
N TYR A 148 -1.14 1.34 6.10
CA TYR A 148 0.15 0.67 6.28
C TYR A 148 0.11 -0.75 5.73
N ALA A 149 -0.89 -1.55 6.11
CA ALA A 149 -1.05 -2.91 5.58
C ALA A 149 -1.24 -2.90 4.05
N THR A 150 -2.00 -1.95 3.51
CA THR A 150 -2.20 -1.82 2.06
C THR A 150 -0.89 -1.49 1.34
N SER A 151 -0.07 -0.61 1.91
CA SER A 151 1.27 -0.28 1.40
C SER A 151 2.20 -1.49 1.43
N TYR A 152 2.12 -2.29 2.49
CA TYR A 152 2.88 -3.53 2.64
C TYR A 152 2.51 -4.56 1.55
N TRP A 153 1.21 -4.80 1.33
CA TRP A 153 0.75 -5.72 0.27
C TRP A 153 1.10 -5.23 -1.13
N ALA A 154 1.06 -3.91 -1.35
CA ALA A 154 1.46 -3.31 -2.61
C ALA A 154 2.98 -3.26 -2.81
N GLN A 155 3.80 -3.67 -1.83
CA GLN A 155 5.26 -3.60 -1.87
C GLN A 155 5.78 -2.19 -2.18
N ILE A 156 5.22 -1.18 -1.51
CA ILE A 156 5.80 0.18 -1.52
C ILE A 156 7.10 0.15 -0.71
N ASP A 157 8.20 0.62 -1.29
CA ASP A 157 9.53 0.54 -0.65
C ASP A 157 9.71 1.58 0.45
N LYS A 158 9.09 2.75 0.29
CA LYS A 158 9.23 3.87 1.24
C LYS A 158 7.95 4.70 1.33
N VAL A 159 7.63 5.15 2.54
CA VAL A 159 6.58 6.13 2.80
C VAL A 159 7.17 7.33 3.52
N TYR A 160 6.95 8.53 2.99
CA TYR A 160 7.12 9.79 3.71
C TYR A 160 5.75 10.29 4.15
N TYR A 161 5.66 10.86 5.34
CA TYR A 161 4.45 11.51 5.84
C TYR A 161 4.75 12.90 6.39
N ALA A 162 3.77 13.82 6.33
CA ALA A 162 3.91 15.17 6.88
C ALA A 162 3.38 15.27 8.33
N ALA A 163 2.09 15.03 8.55
CA ALA A 163 1.48 15.06 9.87
C ALA A 163 1.49 13.67 10.52
N SER A 164 1.90 13.57 11.78
CA SER A 164 1.78 12.35 12.58
C SER A 164 0.38 12.18 13.16
N TRP A 165 0.05 10.99 13.68
CA TRP A 165 -1.22 10.77 14.39
C TRP A 165 -1.46 11.76 15.54
N GLN A 166 -0.38 12.21 16.19
CA GLN A 166 -0.47 13.15 17.30
C GLN A 166 -0.96 14.54 16.87
N ASP A 167 -0.67 14.95 15.64
CA ASP A 167 -0.95 16.31 15.14
C ASP A 167 -2.45 16.54 14.90
N TYR A 168 -3.19 15.47 14.60
CA TYR A 168 -4.61 15.55 14.23
C TYR A 168 -5.54 14.70 15.09
N LYS A 169 -5.04 14.12 16.20
CA LYS A 169 -5.81 13.20 17.07
C LYS A 169 -7.16 13.73 17.54
N GLN A 170 -7.32 15.06 17.65
CA GLN A 170 -8.59 15.69 18.03
C GLN A 170 -9.68 15.58 16.96
N TYR A 171 -9.31 15.25 15.72
CA TYR A 171 -10.21 15.11 14.58
C TYR A 171 -10.41 13.64 14.16
N PHE A 172 -9.31 12.87 14.14
CA PHE A 172 -9.31 11.44 13.77
C PHE A 172 -8.36 10.67 14.69
N ASP A 173 -8.79 9.51 15.18
CA ASP A 173 -8.01 8.70 16.13
C ASP A 173 -7.58 7.36 15.50
N ASP A 174 -6.65 7.45 14.53
CA ASP A 174 -6.03 6.28 13.91
C ASP A 174 -5.21 5.46 14.93
N GLY A 175 -4.64 6.14 15.94
CA GLY A 175 -3.88 5.55 17.01
C GLY A 175 -4.68 4.55 17.85
N ALA A 176 -5.99 4.76 18.02
CA ALA A 176 -6.87 3.82 18.70
C ALA A 176 -6.96 2.45 18.01
N ILE A 177 -6.91 2.39 16.68
CA ILE A 177 -6.90 1.11 15.95
C ILE A 177 -5.59 0.38 16.22
N ASN A 178 -4.47 1.08 16.13
CA ASN A 178 -3.15 0.51 16.40
C ASN A 178 -3.05 -0.03 17.83
N ALA A 179 -3.53 0.75 18.82
CA ALA A 179 -3.58 0.34 20.21
C ALA A 179 -4.47 -0.90 20.42
N ASP A 180 -5.65 -0.95 19.78
CA ASP A 180 -6.53 -2.12 19.87
C ASP A 180 -5.89 -3.38 19.28
N MET A 181 -5.16 -3.25 18.17
CA MET A 181 -4.47 -4.39 17.55
C MET A 181 -3.36 -4.99 18.43
N CYS A 182 -2.75 -4.19 19.31
CA CYS A 182 -1.77 -4.64 20.30
C CYS A 182 -2.39 -5.46 21.44
N ASN A 183 -3.71 -5.37 21.66
CA ASN A 183 -4.38 -6.18 22.66
C ASN A 183 -4.41 -7.66 22.27
N HIS A 184 -4.47 -8.53 23.29
CA HIS A 184 -4.76 -9.94 23.08
C HIS A 184 -6.07 -10.10 22.28
N LYS A 185 -6.16 -11.09 21.38
CA LYS A 185 -7.30 -11.23 20.44
C LYS A 185 -8.67 -11.22 21.13
N SER A 186 -8.77 -11.77 22.35
CA SER A 186 -10.01 -11.80 23.13
C SER A 186 -10.41 -10.45 23.75
N GLN A 187 -9.50 -9.49 23.78
CA GLN A 187 -9.66 -8.16 24.38
C GLN A 187 -9.83 -7.05 23.34
N ARG A 188 -9.71 -7.38 22.05
CA ARG A 188 -9.92 -6.42 20.96
C ARG A 188 -11.37 -5.96 20.89
N LYS A 189 -11.59 -4.71 20.48
CA LYS A 189 -12.94 -4.15 20.28
C LYS A 189 -13.75 -4.98 19.28
N ILE A 190 -13.12 -5.37 18.18
CA ILE A 190 -13.73 -6.26 17.18
C ILE A 190 -13.47 -7.71 17.59
N ARG A 191 -14.54 -8.43 17.93
CA ARG A 191 -14.47 -9.83 18.31
C ARG A 191 -14.33 -10.70 17.06
N MET A 192 -13.22 -11.43 16.98
CA MET A 192 -12.98 -12.42 15.94
C MET A 192 -13.10 -13.82 16.54
N SER A 193 -13.95 -14.66 15.96
CA SER A 193 -14.13 -16.06 16.35
C SER A 193 -13.92 -16.96 15.13
N GLN A 194 -13.18 -18.05 15.31
CA GLN A 194 -12.98 -19.04 14.26
C GLN A 194 -14.15 -20.03 14.25
N ILE A 195 -14.79 -20.20 13.10
CA ILE A 195 -15.86 -21.16 12.86
C ILE A 195 -15.58 -21.89 11.54
N MET A 196 -16.12 -23.12 11.39
CA MET A 196 -16.04 -23.92 10.15
C MET A 196 -14.60 -24.13 9.63
N GLN A 197 -13.63 -24.33 10.53
CA GLN A 197 -12.22 -24.46 10.17
C GLN A 197 -11.93 -25.60 9.20
N ALA A 198 -12.59 -26.76 9.38
CA ALA A 198 -12.36 -27.95 8.56
C ALA A 198 -12.70 -27.69 7.08
N GLU A 199 -13.88 -27.15 6.79
CA GLU A 199 -14.31 -26.80 5.42
C GLU A 199 -13.38 -25.76 4.78
N ALA A 200 -12.94 -24.75 5.54
CA ALA A 200 -11.97 -23.78 5.03
C ALA A 200 -10.61 -24.41 4.69
N GLN A 201 -10.15 -25.41 5.45
CA GLN A 201 -8.91 -26.15 5.18
C GLN A 201 -8.99 -27.02 3.92
N GLU A 202 -10.17 -27.49 3.55
CA GLU A 202 -10.40 -28.20 2.29
C GLU A 202 -10.15 -27.27 1.09
N VAL A 203 -10.69 -26.04 1.13
CA VAL A 203 -10.44 -25.02 0.08
C VAL A 203 -8.95 -24.67 0.00
N TRP A 204 -8.24 -24.54 1.13
CA TRP A 204 -6.78 -24.35 1.11
C TRP A 204 -6.05 -25.54 0.48
N SER A 205 -6.52 -26.76 0.70
CA SER A 205 -5.96 -27.97 0.11
C SER A 205 -6.24 -28.06 -1.40
N GLU A 206 -7.39 -27.57 -1.87
CA GLU A 206 -7.68 -27.39 -3.29
C GLU A 206 -6.77 -26.34 -3.92
N TYR A 207 -6.64 -25.17 -3.30
CA TYR A 207 -5.73 -24.12 -3.76
C TYR A 207 -4.27 -24.62 -3.86
N GLY A 208 -3.84 -25.41 -2.87
CA GLY A 208 -2.53 -26.05 -2.85
C GLY A 208 -2.30 -27.06 -3.98
N ARG A 209 -3.35 -27.58 -4.62
CA ARG A 209 -3.26 -28.51 -5.76
C ARG A 209 -3.28 -27.84 -7.13
N LEU A 210 -3.62 -26.55 -7.21
CA LEU A 210 -3.59 -25.80 -8.47
C LEU A 210 -2.16 -25.69 -9.01
N ALA A 211 -1.95 -26.16 -10.24
CA ALA A 211 -0.65 -26.12 -10.91
C ALA A 211 -0.20 -24.69 -11.23
N ASP A 212 -1.14 -23.77 -11.42
CA ASP A 212 -0.93 -22.37 -11.81
C ASP A 212 -1.28 -21.36 -10.72
N ARG A 213 -1.35 -21.82 -9.44
CA ARG A 213 -1.64 -20.96 -8.28
C ARG A 213 -0.76 -19.71 -8.26
N LYS A 214 -1.34 -18.58 -7.85
CA LYS A 214 -0.64 -17.30 -7.78
C LYS A 214 -0.22 -17.03 -6.34
N ASN A 215 1.07 -16.86 -6.11
CA ASN A 215 1.56 -16.28 -4.86
C ASN A 215 1.99 -14.85 -5.20
N TYR A 216 1.26 -13.86 -4.70
CA TYR A 216 1.54 -12.45 -4.90
C TYR A 216 1.37 -11.68 -3.60
#